data_AF-A0A1H2BVZ9-F1
#
_entry.id   AF-A0A1H2BVZ9-F1
#
_cell.length_a   1.000
_cell.length_b   1.000
_cell.length_c   1.000
_cell.angle_alpha   90.00
_cell.angle_beta   90.00
_cell.angle_gamma   90.00
#
_symmetry.space_group_name_H-M   'P 1'
#
loop_
_entity.id
_entity.type
_entity.pdbx_description
1 polymer ?
#
loop_
_entity_poly.entity_id
_entity_poly.type
_entity_poly.pdbx_seq_one_letter_code
_entity_poly.pdbx_strand_id
1 'polypeptide(L)'
;MARPNSTVVVIAGDESARVVAGLDGLANVRAVPRPAGDAAEQRVRAAVAQSHAAYVVHDVDPLGDVGAAWAGFFDRTAPAGTLEVAVEAALRSLRTEAAALPDYYVVLDPDALPETRRHWWFGVLAGVSPNRVVPAAADVATVRDTIGALRSGRWWPDPPDEWLRGLGRVVPDRAVLQG
;
A
#
# COMPACT_ATOMS: atom_id res chain seq x y z
N MET A 1 18.94 10.65 -5.00
CA MET A 1 17.83 10.17 -5.84
C MET A 1 16.95 11.35 -6.22
N ALA A 2 16.70 11.58 -7.52
CA ALA A 2 15.72 12.58 -7.95
C ALA A 2 14.32 12.10 -7.55
N ARG A 3 13.54 12.96 -6.89
CA ARG A 3 12.14 12.66 -6.58
C ARG A 3 11.40 12.43 -7.90
N PRO A 4 10.61 11.36 -8.03
CA PRO A 4 9.67 11.25 -9.13
C PRO A 4 8.79 12.51 -9.14
N ASN A 5 8.49 13.05 -10.32
CA ASN A 5 7.55 14.17 -10.44
C ASN A 5 6.09 13.74 -10.17
N SER A 6 5.84 12.43 -10.09
CA SER A 6 4.51 11.86 -9.88
C SER A 6 4.34 11.34 -8.45
N THR A 7 3.15 11.52 -7.90
CA THR A 7 2.69 10.86 -6.67
C THR A 7 2.28 9.42 -6.98
N VAL A 8 2.88 8.45 -6.29
CA VAL A 8 2.61 7.02 -6.46
C VAL A 8 1.52 6.58 -5.49
N VAL A 9 0.45 5.98 -6.01
CA VAL A 9 -0.71 5.54 -5.22
C VAL A 9 -0.93 4.04 -5.42
N VAL A 10 -0.96 3.29 -4.33
CA VAL A 10 -1.39 1.88 -4.33
C VAL A 10 -2.88 1.81 -4.02
N ILE A 11 -3.63 1.11 -4.86
CA ILE A 11 -5.01 0.72 -4.59
C ILE A 11 -5.00 -0.67 -3.96
N ALA A 12 -5.46 -0.79 -2.72
CA ALA A 12 -5.51 -2.04 -1.97
C ALA A 12 -6.95 -2.52 -1.77
N GLY A 13 -7.17 -3.83 -1.90
CA GLY A 13 -8.50 -4.45 -1.77
C GLY A 13 -8.82 -5.37 -2.94
N ASP A 14 -9.89 -6.16 -2.81
CA ASP A 14 -10.22 -7.23 -3.75
C ASP A 14 -10.56 -6.69 -5.16
N GLU A 15 -11.19 -5.51 -5.22
CA GLU A 15 -11.58 -4.84 -6.47
C GLU A 15 -10.47 -3.96 -7.09
N SER A 16 -9.27 -3.96 -6.50
CA SER A 16 -8.16 -3.08 -6.90
C SER A 16 -7.80 -3.17 -8.38
N ALA A 17 -7.68 -4.38 -8.92
CA ALA A 17 -7.35 -4.59 -10.33
C ALA A 17 -8.39 -3.96 -11.28
N ARG A 18 -9.70 -4.11 -10.96
CA ARG A 18 -10.79 -3.53 -11.75
C ARG A 18 -10.77 -2.01 -11.66
N VAL A 19 -10.58 -1.46 -10.46
CA VAL A 19 -10.52 -0.02 -10.22
C VAL A 19 -9.32 0.59 -10.95
N VAL A 20 -8.12 0.01 -10.84
CA VAL A 20 -6.90 0.48 -11.52
C VAL A 20 -7.11 0.49 -13.03
N ALA A 21 -7.68 -0.58 -13.60
CA ALA A 21 -8.00 -0.62 -15.04
C ALA A 21 -9.00 0.47 -15.45
N GLY A 22 -9.98 0.78 -14.60
CA GLY A 22 -10.97 1.83 -14.86
C GLY A 22 -10.46 3.26 -14.73
N LEU A 23 -9.33 3.49 -14.06
CA LEU A 23 -8.67 4.80 -13.97
C LEU A 23 -7.81 5.11 -15.21
N ASP A 24 -7.62 4.13 -16.11
CA ASP A 24 -6.87 4.35 -17.34
C ASP A 24 -7.57 5.36 -18.25
N GLY A 25 -6.78 6.23 -18.89
CA GLY A 25 -7.29 7.31 -19.75
C GLY A 25 -7.75 8.58 -19.01
N LEU A 26 -7.73 8.63 -17.67
CA LEU A 26 -8.00 9.87 -16.93
C LEU A 26 -6.86 10.88 -17.09
N ALA A 27 -7.23 12.16 -17.23
CA ALA A 27 -6.24 13.24 -17.25
C ALA A 27 -5.43 13.25 -15.94
N ASN A 28 -4.11 13.40 -16.05
CA ASN A 28 -3.17 13.45 -14.92
C ASN A 28 -2.99 12.14 -14.14
N VAL A 29 -3.58 11.03 -14.59
CA VAL A 29 -3.40 9.71 -13.97
C VAL A 29 -2.74 8.75 -14.97
N ARG A 30 -1.71 8.05 -14.51
CA ARG A 30 -1.14 6.90 -15.21
C ARG A 30 -1.50 5.64 -14.43
N ALA A 31 -2.53 4.92 -14.89
CA ALA A 31 -2.86 3.62 -14.35
C ALA A 31 -1.85 2.57 -14.84
N VAL A 32 -1.42 1.69 -13.95
CA VAL A 32 -0.51 0.57 -14.24
C VAL A 32 -1.18 -0.71 -13.78
N PRO A 33 -1.99 -1.35 -14.64
CA PRO A 33 -2.59 -2.64 -14.33
C PRO A 33 -1.51 -3.68 -14.05
N ARG A 34 -1.78 -4.59 -13.11
CA ARG A 34 -0.86 -5.68 -12.78
C ARG A 34 -0.61 -6.58 -14.00
N PRO A 35 0.64 -6.75 -14.43
CA PRO A 35 0.95 -7.75 -15.44
C PRO A 35 0.81 -9.15 -14.83
N ALA A 36 0.50 -10.14 -15.66
CA ALA A 36 0.61 -11.53 -15.22
C ALA A 36 2.08 -11.89 -14.95
N GLY A 37 2.34 -12.55 -13.80
CA GLY A 37 3.67 -13.04 -13.41
C GLY A 37 4.54 -12.06 -12.60
N ASP A 38 5.81 -12.42 -12.41
CA ASP A 38 6.71 -11.81 -11.40
C ASP A 38 7.27 -10.43 -11.78
N ALA A 39 6.85 -9.86 -12.91
CA ALA A 39 7.39 -8.59 -13.44
C ALA A 39 6.65 -7.33 -12.95
N ALA A 40 5.70 -7.47 -12.01
CA ALA A 40 4.81 -6.39 -11.60
C ALA A 40 5.54 -5.17 -11.03
N GLU A 41 6.45 -5.38 -10.08
CA GLU A 41 7.27 -4.32 -9.47
C GLU A 41 8.17 -3.60 -10.49
N GLN A 42 8.78 -4.34 -11.41
CA GLN A 42 9.62 -3.75 -12.45
C GLN A 42 8.81 -2.88 -13.41
N ARG A 43 7.58 -3.28 -13.73
CA ARG A 43 6.67 -2.51 -14.57
C ARG A 43 6.21 -1.22 -13.89
N VAL A 44 5.87 -1.27 -12.60
CA VAL A 44 5.54 -0.09 -11.80
C VAL A 44 6.71 0.89 -11.79
N ARG A 45 7.92 0.42 -11.47
CA ARG A 45 9.12 1.29 -11.47
C ARG A 45 9.38 1.94 -12.82
N ALA A 46 9.28 1.18 -13.91
CA ALA A 46 9.43 1.73 -15.26
C ALA A 46 8.34 2.78 -15.56
N ALA A 47 7.10 2.54 -15.15
CA ALA A 47 6.01 3.48 -15.33
C ALA A 47 6.21 4.77 -14.53
N VAL A 48 6.66 4.67 -13.27
CA VAL A 48 7.01 5.83 -12.42
C VAL A 48 8.14 6.65 -13.05
N ALA A 49 9.22 6.01 -13.48
CA ALA A 49 10.37 6.68 -14.07
C ALA A 49 10.05 7.41 -15.39
N GLN A 50 9.08 6.92 -16.16
CA GLN A 50 8.69 7.46 -17.47
C GLN A 50 7.43 8.34 -17.41
N SER A 51 6.83 8.55 -16.24
CA SER A 51 5.56 9.26 -16.13
C SER A 51 5.74 10.77 -16.16
N HIS A 52 4.85 11.45 -16.89
CA HIS A 52 4.63 12.88 -16.79
C HIS A 52 3.27 13.21 -16.13
N ALA A 53 2.50 12.19 -15.76
CA ALA A 53 1.23 12.36 -15.06
C ALA A 53 1.47 12.80 -13.61
N ALA A 54 0.53 13.52 -13.01
CA ALA A 54 0.62 13.91 -11.60
C ALA A 54 0.57 12.68 -10.68
N TYR A 55 -0.18 11.65 -11.08
CA TYR A 55 -0.36 10.43 -10.30
C TYR A 55 0.03 9.19 -11.11
N VAL A 56 0.68 8.23 -10.47
CA VAL A 56 0.87 6.87 -10.97
C VAL A 56 0.12 5.92 -10.03
N VAL A 57 -0.81 5.14 -10.56
CA VAL A 57 -1.72 4.32 -9.76
C VAL A 57 -1.56 2.85 -10.12
N HIS A 58 -1.39 1.97 -9.14
CA HIS A 58 -1.26 0.52 -9.33
C HIS A 58 -1.84 -0.26 -8.14
N ASP A 59 -1.96 -1.57 -8.26
CA ASP A 59 -2.44 -2.45 -7.19
C ASP A 59 -1.31 -3.31 -6.56
N VAL A 60 -0.06 -3.11 -6.98
CA VAL A 60 1.10 -3.83 -6.44
C VAL A 60 1.45 -3.29 -5.05
N ASP A 61 1.07 -4.01 -4.01
CA ASP A 61 1.34 -3.64 -2.62
C ASP A 61 2.71 -4.18 -2.16
N PRO A 62 3.73 -3.31 -1.94
CA PRO A 62 5.07 -3.73 -1.53
C PRO A 62 5.11 -4.30 -0.11
N LEU A 63 4.05 -4.11 0.68
CA LEU A 63 3.90 -4.65 2.03
C LEU A 63 2.77 -5.69 2.12
N GLY A 64 2.22 -6.14 1.00
CA GLY A 64 1.06 -7.04 0.98
C GLY A 64 1.32 -8.35 1.71
N ASP A 65 2.49 -8.96 1.48
CA ASP A 65 2.90 -10.19 2.16
C ASP A 65 3.14 -9.96 3.66
N VAL A 66 3.63 -8.77 4.04
CA VAL A 66 3.82 -8.39 5.45
C VAL A 66 2.46 -8.25 6.13
N GLY A 67 1.50 -7.56 5.51
CA GLY A 67 0.16 -7.41 6.04
C GLY A 67 -0.58 -8.74 6.16
N ALA A 68 -0.43 -9.63 5.16
CA ALA A 68 -0.98 -10.98 5.20
C ALA A 68 -0.37 -11.82 6.32
N ALA A 69 0.97 -11.79 6.48
CA ALA A 69 1.66 -12.51 7.53
C ALA A 69 1.33 -11.96 8.93
N TRP A 70 1.19 -10.64 9.07
CA TRP A 70 0.81 -9.99 10.31
C TRP A 70 -0.61 -10.38 10.73
N ALA A 71 -1.56 -10.35 9.80
CA ALA A 71 -2.91 -10.82 10.07
C ALA A 71 -2.92 -12.31 10.44
N GLY A 72 -2.20 -13.15 9.68
CA GLY A 72 -2.12 -14.58 9.96
C GLY A 72 -1.48 -14.92 11.31
N PHE A 73 -0.52 -14.12 11.76
CA PHE A 73 0.09 -14.25 13.08
C PHE A 73 -0.93 -14.02 14.21
N PHE A 74 -1.70 -12.93 14.13
CA PHE A 74 -2.71 -12.60 15.17
C PHE A 74 -3.96 -13.47 15.09
N ASP A 75 -4.37 -13.87 13.89
CA ASP A 75 -5.48 -14.80 13.67
C ASP A 75 -5.09 -16.25 14.02
N ARG A 76 -3.81 -16.52 14.32
CA ARG A 76 -3.23 -17.85 14.57
C ARG A 76 -3.44 -18.83 13.41
N THR A 77 -3.43 -18.31 12.18
CA THR A 77 -3.58 -19.08 10.94
C THR A 77 -2.25 -19.32 10.22
N ALA A 78 -1.17 -18.65 10.66
CA ALA A 78 0.18 -18.83 10.14
C ALA A 78 1.18 -19.19 11.26
N PRO A 79 2.27 -19.89 10.95
CA PRO A 79 3.38 -20.11 11.88
C PRO A 79 3.96 -18.79 12.39
N ALA A 80 4.45 -18.79 13.65
CA ALA A 80 4.99 -17.60 14.29
C ALA A 80 6.07 -16.89 13.44
N GLY A 81 6.98 -17.67 12.83
CA GLY A 81 8.10 -17.16 12.02
C GLY A 81 7.73 -16.58 10.65
N THR A 82 6.47 -16.68 10.22
CA THR A 82 6.05 -16.21 8.89
C THR A 82 6.13 -14.68 8.77
N LEU A 83 5.84 -13.96 9.86
CA LEU A 83 5.91 -12.50 9.89
C LEU A 83 7.36 -12.01 9.76
N GLU A 84 8.30 -12.59 10.49
CA GLU A 84 9.72 -12.21 10.44
C GLU A 84 10.31 -12.43 9.04
N VAL A 85 9.95 -13.55 8.39
CA VAL A 85 10.37 -13.84 7.02
C VAL A 85 9.82 -12.80 6.04
N ALA A 86 8.54 -12.47 6.13
CA ALA A 86 7.90 -11.47 5.28
C ALA A 86 8.52 -10.07 5.48
N VAL A 87 8.77 -9.68 6.73
CA VAL A 87 9.43 -8.41 7.08
C VAL A 87 10.84 -8.33 6.48
N GLU A 88 11.67 -9.36 6.66
CA GLU A 88 13.04 -9.33 6.14
C GLU A 88 13.08 -9.41 4.59
N ALA A 89 12.10 -10.06 3.97
CA ALA A 89 11.93 -10.04 2.52
C ALA A 89 11.57 -8.63 2.01
N ALA A 90 10.57 -7.98 2.62
CA ALA A 90 10.17 -6.62 2.27
C ALA A 90 11.32 -5.62 2.48
N LEU A 91 12.01 -5.69 3.63
CA LEU A 91 13.18 -4.85 3.92
C LEU A 91 14.32 -5.07 2.93
N ARG A 92 14.53 -6.31 2.45
CA ARG A 92 15.50 -6.57 1.38
C ARG A 92 15.07 -5.88 0.09
N SER A 93 13.82 -6.04 -0.33
CA SER A 93 13.30 -5.43 -1.57
C SER A 93 13.37 -3.90 -1.55
N LEU A 94 13.05 -3.28 -0.41
CA LEU A 94 13.15 -1.83 -0.23
C LEU A 94 14.61 -1.35 -0.29
N ARG A 95 15.54 -2.05 0.39
CA ARG A 95 16.97 -1.68 0.38
C ARG A 95 17.63 -1.85 -0.98
N THR A 96 17.22 -2.83 -1.76
CA THR A 96 17.74 -3.05 -3.13
C THR A 96 16.96 -2.25 -4.18
N GLU A 97 16.04 -1.37 -3.77
CA GLU A 97 15.18 -0.59 -4.67
C GLU A 97 14.40 -1.47 -5.68
N ALA A 98 14.16 -2.72 -5.30
CA ALA A 98 13.35 -3.66 -6.08
C ALA A 98 11.85 -3.33 -5.93
N ALA A 99 11.48 -2.79 -4.77
CA ALA A 99 10.18 -2.20 -4.46
C ALA A 99 10.40 -0.84 -3.79
N ALA A 100 9.36 -0.01 -3.72
CA ALA A 100 9.37 1.27 -3.00
C ALA A 100 8.04 1.46 -2.27
N LEU A 101 8.06 2.12 -1.10
CA LEU A 101 6.83 2.49 -0.42
C LEU A 101 6.08 3.54 -1.26
N PRO A 102 4.75 3.39 -1.46
CA PRO A 102 3.98 4.35 -2.23
C PRO A 102 3.81 5.66 -1.47
N ASP A 103 3.49 6.76 -2.17
CA ASP A 103 3.12 8.01 -1.52
C ASP A 103 1.80 7.90 -0.76
N TYR A 104 0.87 7.07 -1.21
CA TYR A 104 -0.42 6.81 -0.55
C TYR A 104 -0.91 5.39 -0.82
N TYR A 105 -1.61 4.82 0.16
CA TYR A 105 -2.52 3.70 -0.01
C TYR A 105 -3.96 4.23 -0.05
N VAL A 106 -4.72 3.81 -1.06
CA VAL A 106 -6.18 3.93 -1.09
C VAL A 106 -6.76 2.53 -0.86
N VAL A 107 -7.43 2.35 0.27
CA VAL A 107 -7.96 1.05 0.71
C VAL A 107 -9.44 0.99 0.37
N LEU A 108 -9.80 0.05 -0.50
CA LEU A 108 -11.16 -0.14 -0.99
C LEU A 108 -12.01 -0.89 0.04
N ASP A 109 -13.25 -0.44 0.21
CA ASP A 109 -14.30 -1.05 1.03
C ASP A 109 -13.80 -1.55 2.40
N PRO A 110 -13.26 -0.64 3.24
CA PRO A 110 -12.64 -1.02 4.51
C PRO A 110 -13.60 -1.75 5.47
N ASP A 111 -14.90 -1.50 5.37
CA ASP A 111 -15.94 -2.14 6.19
C ASP A 111 -16.22 -3.59 5.77
N ALA A 112 -15.84 -3.98 4.55
CA ALA A 112 -15.94 -5.36 4.07
C ALA A 112 -14.71 -6.21 4.46
N LEU A 113 -13.64 -5.59 4.95
CA LEU A 113 -12.42 -6.29 5.34
C LEU A 113 -12.60 -7.06 6.65
N PRO A 114 -11.97 -8.25 6.78
CA PRO A 114 -11.82 -8.90 8.08
C PRO A 114 -11.18 -7.95 9.09
N GLU A 115 -11.61 -8.01 10.34
CA GLU A 115 -11.22 -7.05 11.38
C GLU A 115 -9.70 -6.90 11.52
N THR A 116 -8.96 -8.00 11.59
CA THR A 116 -7.49 -7.97 11.65
C THR A 116 -6.89 -7.30 10.42
N ARG A 117 -7.38 -7.61 9.20
CA ARG A 117 -6.92 -6.94 7.98
C ARG A 117 -7.25 -5.44 7.96
N ARG A 118 -8.37 -5.02 8.54
CA ARG A 118 -8.70 -3.61 8.68
C ARG A 118 -7.71 -2.90 9.62
N HIS A 119 -7.33 -3.54 10.74
CA HIS A 119 -6.31 -3.02 11.67
C HIS A 119 -4.92 -2.90 11.05
N TRP A 120 -4.56 -3.76 10.09
CA TRP A 120 -3.31 -3.59 9.34
C TRP A 120 -3.25 -2.22 8.65
N TRP A 121 -4.30 -1.84 7.93
CA TRP A 121 -4.35 -0.56 7.22
C TRP A 121 -4.53 0.62 8.18
N PHE A 122 -5.60 0.62 8.97
CA PHE A 122 -6.07 1.79 9.71
C PHE A 122 -5.57 1.86 11.15
N GLY A 123 -4.85 0.85 11.60
CA GLY A 123 -4.18 0.83 12.89
C GLY A 123 -2.66 0.83 12.74
N VAL A 124 -2.09 -0.15 12.04
CA VAL A 124 -0.64 -0.28 11.89
C VAL A 124 -0.09 0.78 10.94
N LEU A 125 -0.49 0.77 9.66
CA LEU A 125 0.06 1.71 8.67
C LEU A 125 -0.37 3.16 8.94
N ALA A 126 -1.65 3.38 9.28
CA ALA A 126 -2.11 4.70 9.69
C ALA A 126 -1.45 5.18 11.00
N GLY A 127 -1.10 4.27 11.93
CA GLY A 127 -0.32 4.62 13.12
C GLY A 127 1.11 5.09 12.80
N VAL A 128 1.68 4.63 11.70
CA VAL A 128 3.00 5.06 11.20
C VAL A 128 2.91 6.39 10.44
N SER A 129 1.93 6.54 9.55
CA SER A 129 1.66 7.81 8.85
C SER A 129 0.17 7.93 8.46
N PRO A 130 -0.66 8.66 9.24
CA PRO A 130 -2.12 8.65 9.10
C PRO A 130 -2.63 9.10 7.73
N ASN A 131 -2.14 10.23 7.22
CA ASN A 131 -2.62 10.82 5.97
C ASN A 131 -2.25 10.00 4.71
N ARG A 132 -1.49 8.90 4.87
CA ARG A 132 -1.00 8.06 3.79
C ARG A 132 -1.86 6.83 3.56
N VAL A 133 -2.85 6.57 4.41
CA VAL A 133 -3.81 5.48 4.24
C VAL A 133 -5.20 6.09 4.18
N VAL A 134 -5.84 6.00 3.02
CA VAL A 134 -7.11 6.70 2.74
C VAL A 134 -8.18 5.67 2.39
N PRO A 135 -9.33 5.65 3.07
CA PRO A 135 -10.43 4.77 2.70
C PRO A 135 -11.15 5.29 1.45
N ALA A 136 -11.62 4.37 0.60
CA ALA A 136 -12.50 4.68 -0.53
C ALA A 136 -13.48 3.55 -0.78
N ALA A 137 -14.63 3.85 -1.39
CA ALA A 137 -15.50 2.82 -1.94
C ALA A 137 -14.85 2.18 -3.17
N ALA A 138 -15.16 0.91 -3.45
CA ALA A 138 -14.63 0.17 -4.61
C ALA A 138 -15.25 0.60 -5.96
N ASP A 139 -15.25 1.88 -6.25
CA ASP A 139 -15.67 2.43 -7.53
C ASP A 139 -14.69 3.48 -8.06
N VAL A 140 -14.63 3.57 -9.39
CA VAL A 140 -13.63 4.39 -10.10
C VAL A 140 -13.83 5.88 -9.83
N ALA A 141 -15.08 6.34 -9.70
CA ALA A 141 -15.37 7.76 -9.52
C ALA A 141 -14.93 8.23 -8.14
N THR A 142 -15.29 7.49 -7.09
CA THR A 142 -14.88 7.78 -5.72
C THR A 142 -13.36 7.70 -5.55
N VAL A 143 -12.70 6.71 -6.15
CA VAL A 143 -11.24 6.60 -6.08
C VAL A 143 -10.56 7.77 -6.81
N ARG A 144 -11.04 8.16 -7.99
CA ARG A 144 -10.54 9.35 -8.70
C ARG A 144 -10.67 10.60 -7.83
N ASP A 145 -11.83 10.83 -7.25
CA ASP A 145 -12.09 12.01 -6.43
C ASP A 145 -11.23 11.99 -5.15
N THR A 146 -11.00 10.80 -4.58
CA THR A 146 -10.09 10.58 -3.45
C THR A 146 -8.64 10.94 -3.80
N ILE A 147 -8.15 10.49 -4.96
CA ILE A 147 -6.79 10.81 -5.44
C ILE A 147 -6.62 12.32 -5.64
N GLY A 148 -7.66 13.00 -6.16
CA GLY A 148 -7.67 14.46 -6.32
C GLY A 148 -7.68 15.24 -5.00
N ALA A 149 -8.09 14.61 -3.90
CA ALA A 149 -8.23 15.23 -2.58
C ALA A 149 -7.13 14.81 -1.57
N LEU A 150 -6.10 14.08 -2.01
CA LEU A 150 -5.03 13.61 -1.14
C LEU A 150 -4.35 14.75 -0.41
N ARG A 151 -4.30 14.65 0.92
CA ARG A 151 -3.73 15.68 1.79
C ARG A 151 -2.24 15.43 1.99
N SER A 152 -1.48 16.51 1.98
CA SER A 152 -0.08 16.45 2.42
C SER A 152 0.02 15.96 3.86
N GLY A 153 1.14 15.31 4.17
CA GLY A 153 1.38 14.74 5.49
C GLY A 153 2.81 14.26 5.61
N ARG A 154 3.16 13.78 6.80
CA ARG A 154 4.48 13.20 7.05
C ARG A 154 4.73 12.06 6.07
N TRP A 155 5.96 11.99 5.56
CA TRP A 155 6.40 10.83 4.79
C TRP A 155 6.52 9.60 5.70
N TRP A 156 6.62 8.41 5.12
CA TRP A 156 6.96 7.21 5.89
C TRP A 156 8.27 7.40 6.66
N PRO A 157 8.41 6.87 7.89
CA PRO A 157 9.69 6.87 8.58
C PRO A 157 10.77 6.17 7.77
N ASP A 158 11.94 6.80 7.74
CA ASP A 158 13.13 6.33 7.07
C ASP A 158 14.29 6.31 8.10
N PRO A 159 14.93 5.17 8.37
CA PRO A 159 14.77 3.86 7.70
C PRO A 159 13.49 3.09 8.09
N PRO A 160 12.97 2.24 7.20
CA PRO A 160 11.75 1.47 7.46
C PRO A 160 11.95 0.29 8.44
N ASP A 161 13.20 -0.10 8.68
CA ASP A 161 13.61 -1.21 9.54
C ASP A 161 12.99 -1.18 10.94
N GLU A 162 12.99 -0.02 11.59
CA GLU A 162 12.60 0.11 13.01
C GLU A 162 11.13 -0.25 13.22
N TRP A 163 10.24 0.30 12.38
CA TRP A 163 8.81 0.08 12.53
C TRP A 163 8.36 -1.27 11.95
N LEU A 164 9.00 -1.75 10.88
CA LEU A 164 8.69 -3.07 10.30
C LEU A 164 9.10 -4.23 11.21
N ARG A 165 10.28 -4.16 11.86
CA ARG A 165 10.71 -5.20 12.82
C ARG A 165 9.92 -5.14 14.14
N GLY A 166 9.27 -4.01 14.43
CA GLY A 166 8.42 -3.84 15.61
C GLY A 166 7.03 -4.47 15.50
N LEU A 167 6.62 -4.93 14.30
CA LEU A 167 5.23 -5.32 14.00
C LEU A 167 4.66 -6.44 14.88
N GLY A 168 5.48 -7.40 15.29
CA GLY A 168 5.03 -8.49 16.18
C GLY A 168 4.58 -8.03 17.57
N ARG A 169 4.86 -6.77 17.95
CA ARG A 169 4.45 -6.17 19.23
C ARG A 169 3.21 -5.26 19.09
N VAL A 170 2.77 -4.99 17.86
CA VAL A 170 1.61 -4.14 17.58
C VAL A 170 0.37 -5.02 17.57
N VAL A 171 -0.35 -5.04 18.68
CA VAL A 171 -1.59 -5.82 18.83
C VAL A 171 -2.73 -5.14 18.06
N PRO A 172 -3.55 -5.86 17.27
CA PRO A 172 -4.65 -5.30 16.50
C PRO A 172 -5.56 -4.36 17.31
N ASP A 173 -6.03 -4.79 18.48
CA ASP A 173 -6.93 -3.99 19.34
C ASP A 173 -6.30 -2.70 19.90
N ARG A 174 -4.97 -2.59 19.89
CA ARG A 174 -4.23 -1.38 20.29
C ARG A 174 -3.90 -0.48 19.12
N ALA A 175 -4.06 -0.97 17.90
CA ALA A 175 -3.87 -0.21 16.69
C ALA A 175 -5.13 0.63 16.49
N VAL A 176 -5.20 1.77 17.21
CA VAL A 176 -6.37 2.67 17.21
C VAL A 176 -6.74 2.99 15.77
N LEU A 177 -7.96 2.61 15.35
CA LEU A 177 -8.51 2.97 14.05
C LEU A 177 -8.61 4.50 13.98
N GLN A 178 -7.69 5.13 13.25
CA GLN A 178 -7.80 6.55 12.93
C GLN A 178 -8.87 6.68 11.84
N GLY A 179 -10.05 7.15 12.23
CA GLY A 179 -11.19 7.42 11.33
C GLY A 179 -11.04 8.70 10.54
#